data_AF-A0A409WD43-F1
#
_entry.id   AF-A0A409WD43-F1
#
_cell.length_a   1.000
_cell.length_b   1.000
_cell.length_c   1.000
_cell.angle_alpha   90.00
_cell.angle_beta   90.00
_cell.angle_gamma   90.00
#
_symmetry.space_group_name_H-M   'P 1'
#
loop_
_entity.id
_entity.type
_entity.pdbx_description
1 polymer ?
#
loop_
_entity_poly.entity_id
_entity_poly.type
_entity_poly.pdbx_seq_one_letter_code
_entity_poly.pdbx_strand_id
1 'polypeptide(L)'
;MLATDSNASQITLVAPEATSTLIFSKNSVLNTSLYLNARAVYEIATTDSAAERTVIKDVATGEVVVVIQRRTVLSDIVVFSARDGRGEVTVKLKEWLKEKTLENGYSTWTIETPIGNFVWRTDKSLRLALCPESNLDHPIAWAQLKTDTDPFALVLTRGTEPFREEIVASYIVLEQKMRMKEKSFYGYRR
;
A
#
# COMPACT_ATOMS: atom_id res chain seq x y z
N MET A 1 -34.23 52.80 8.56
CA MET A 1 -34.76 51.43 8.41
C MET A 1 -33.69 50.65 7.65
N LEU A 2 -33.19 49.56 8.26
CA LEU A 2 -31.85 48.99 8.03
C LEU A 2 -31.76 48.22 6.69
N ALA A 3 -30.62 48.40 6.02
CA ALA A 3 -30.21 47.64 4.85
C ALA A 3 -29.90 46.18 5.23
N THR A 4 -30.32 45.28 4.35
CA THR A 4 -30.07 43.83 4.45
C THR A 4 -28.64 43.51 3.99
N ASP A 5 -27.74 43.23 4.92
CA ASP A 5 -26.44 42.64 4.58
C ASP A 5 -26.59 41.14 4.35
N SER A 6 -26.46 40.77 3.08
CA SER A 6 -26.38 39.38 2.62
C SER A 6 -24.97 38.85 2.93
N ASN A 7 -24.84 38.11 4.04
CA ASN A 7 -23.63 37.34 4.33
C ASN A 7 -23.55 36.13 3.38
N ALA A 8 -23.01 36.36 2.19
CA ALA A 8 -22.61 35.29 1.30
C ALA A 8 -21.46 34.50 1.95
N SER A 9 -21.74 33.27 2.38
CA SER A 9 -20.73 32.33 2.85
C SER A 9 -19.73 32.06 1.74
N GLN A 10 -18.51 32.56 1.92
CA GLN A 10 -17.37 32.26 1.08
C GLN A 10 -16.97 30.79 1.32
N ILE A 11 -17.50 29.87 0.51
CA ILE A 11 -16.99 28.50 0.39
C ILE A 11 -15.58 28.63 -0.19
N THR A 12 -14.56 28.50 0.65
CA THR A 12 -13.20 28.27 0.20
C THR A 12 -13.14 26.90 -0.44
N LEU A 13 -13.04 26.88 -1.76
CA LEU A 13 -12.76 25.69 -2.56
C LEU A 13 -11.36 25.20 -2.16
N VAL A 14 -11.28 24.34 -1.14
CA VAL A 14 -10.02 23.67 -0.78
C VAL A 14 -9.66 22.78 -1.97
N ALA A 15 -8.58 23.13 -2.68
CA ALA A 15 -8.09 22.30 -3.76
C ALA A 15 -7.85 20.89 -3.22
N PRO A 16 -8.38 19.83 -3.86
CA PRO A 16 -8.15 18.47 -3.41
C PRO A 16 -6.64 18.22 -3.36
N GLU A 17 -6.19 17.56 -2.28
CA GLU A 17 -4.78 17.23 -2.10
C GLU A 17 -4.28 16.43 -3.30
N ALA A 18 -3.14 16.83 -3.87
CA ALA A 18 -2.62 16.20 -5.07
C ALA A 18 -2.26 14.73 -4.78
N THR A 19 -2.93 13.81 -5.46
CA THR A 19 -2.71 12.37 -5.33
C THR A 19 -2.04 11.79 -6.57
N SER A 20 -1.25 10.75 -6.36
CA SER A 20 -0.70 9.87 -7.39
C SER A 20 -1.40 8.52 -7.30
N THR A 21 -1.93 8.03 -8.43
CA THR A 21 -2.63 6.74 -8.46
C THR A 21 -1.79 5.70 -9.19
N LEU A 22 -1.39 4.65 -8.46
CA LEU A 22 -0.71 3.48 -9.01
C LEU A 22 -1.74 2.43 -9.42
N ILE A 23 -2.03 2.36 -10.72
CA ILE A 23 -3.05 1.47 -11.28
C ILE A 23 -2.44 0.09 -11.54
N PHE A 24 -3.08 -0.96 -11.03
CA PHE A 24 -2.69 -2.33 -11.33
C PHE A 24 -3.23 -2.74 -12.71
N SER A 25 -2.38 -3.38 -13.52
CA SER A 25 -2.76 -3.92 -14.83
C SER A 25 -3.87 -4.99 -14.78
N LYS A 26 -4.07 -5.60 -13.62
CA LYS A 26 -5.02 -6.67 -13.33
C LYS A 26 -5.67 -6.40 -11.97
N ASN A 27 -6.84 -6.98 -11.70
CA ASN A 27 -7.44 -7.00 -10.36
C ASN A 27 -6.73 -8.00 -9.42
N SER A 28 -5.40 -7.88 -9.33
CA SER A 28 -4.51 -8.78 -8.60
C SER A 28 -3.19 -8.06 -8.35
N VAL A 29 -2.59 -8.32 -7.18
CA VAL A 29 -1.21 -7.93 -6.84
C VAL A 29 -0.17 -8.97 -7.28
N LEU A 30 -0.60 -10.07 -7.90
CA LEU A 30 0.26 -11.14 -8.41
C LEU A 30 0.49 -10.95 -9.92
N ASN A 31 1.74 -11.10 -10.37
CA ASN A 31 2.13 -11.08 -11.79
C ASN A 31 1.47 -9.93 -12.58
N THR A 32 1.75 -8.70 -12.17
CA THR A 32 1.05 -7.48 -12.60
C THR A 32 2.04 -6.33 -12.74
N SER A 33 1.68 -5.29 -13.50
CA SER A 33 2.44 -4.04 -13.57
C SER A 33 1.65 -2.91 -12.89
N LEU A 34 2.38 -1.97 -12.30
CA LEU A 34 1.84 -0.73 -11.74
C LEU A 34 2.07 0.41 -12.72
N TYR A 35 1.01 1.15 -13.02
CA TYR A 35 1.02 2.30 -13.90
C TYR A 35 0.80 3.59 -13.13
N LEU A 36 1.63 4.59 -13.38
CA LEU A 36 1.45 5.97 -12.95
C LEU A 36 1.30 6.85 -14.19
N ASN A 37 0.19 7.58 -14.32
CA ASN A 37 -0.08 8.45 -15.47
C ASN A 37 0.10 7.72 -16.83
N ALA A 38 -0.51 6.53 -16.94
CA ALA A 38 -0.43 5.63 -18.11
C ALA A 38 0.98 5.10 -18.47
N ARG A 39 1.99 5.31 -17.61
CA ARG A 39 3.33 4.75 -17.77
C ARG A 39 3.57 3.67 -16.73
N ALA A 40 4.08 2.51 -17.16
CA ALA A 40 4.48 1.48 -16.23
C ALA A 40 5.67 1.97 -15.40
N VAL A 41 5.56 1.90 -14.07
CA VAL A 41 6.60 2.30 -13.13
C VAL A 41 7.20 1.11 -12.39
N TYR A 42 6.38 0.11 -12.06
CA TYR A 42 6.86 -1.12 -11.46
C TYR A 42 6.32 -2.35 -12.17
N GLU A 43 7.16 -3.39 -12.23
CA GLU A 43 6.76 -4.75 -12.57
C GLU A 43 6.80 -5.62 -11.31
N ILE A 44 5.70 -6.32 -11.03
CA ILE A 44 5.57 -7.23 -9.90
C ILE A 44 5.48 -8.67 -10.44
N ALA A 45 6.52 -9.45 -10.18
CA ALA A 45 6.58 -10.87 -10.54
C ALA A 45 6.49 -11.75 -9.30
N THR A 46 5.60 -12.74 -9.32
CA THR A 46 5.38 -13.70 -8.22
C THR A 46 5.56 -15.12 -8.74
N THR A 47 6.37 -15.92 -8.06
CA THR A 47 6.77 -17.28 -8.51
C THR A 47 5.62 -18.28 -8.56
N ASP A 48 4.65 -18.13 -7.67
CA ASP A 48 3.56 -19.09 -7.47
C ASP A 48 2.33 -18.40 -6.87
N SER A 49 1.24 -19.15 -6.74
CA SER A 49 -0.03 -18.65 -6.18
C SER A 49 0.00 -18.39 -4.67
N ALA A 50 0.96 -18.96 -3.95
CA ALA A 50 1.22 -18.69 -2.53
C ALA A 50 2.11 -17.43 -2.34
N ALA A 51 2.66 -16.92 -3.45
CA ALA A 51 3.61 -15.83 -3.50
C ALA A 51 4.83 -16.08 -2.60
N GLU A 52 5.43 -17.28 -2.68
CA GLU A 52 6.65 -17.62 -1.92
C GLU A 52 7.77 -16.63 -2.22
N ARG A 53 7.86 -16.16 -3.45
CA ARG A 53 8.74 -15.06 -3.83
C ARG A 53 8.00 -14.04 -4.69
N THR A 54 8.05 -12.79 -4.26
CA THR A 54 7.60 -11.63 -5.02
C THR A 54 8.78 -10.72 -5.29
N VAL A 55 8.96 -10.31 -6.54
CA VAL A 55 10.01 -9.39 -6.98
C VAL A 55 9.33 -8.15 -7.55
N ILE A 56 9.74 -6.97 -7.08
CA ILE A 56 9.32 -5.67 -7.59
C ILE A 56 10.51 -5.06 -8.31
N LYS A 57 10.33 -4.71 -9.58
CA LYS A 57 11.35 -4.06 -10.40
C LYS A 57 10.90 -2.67 -10.80
N ASP A 58 11.84 -1.73 -10.83
CA ASP A 58 11.63 -0.45 -11.50
C ASP A 58 11.70 -0.67 -13.02
N VAL A 59 10.68 -0.20 -13.74
CA VAL A 59 10.59 -0.42 -15.19
C VAL A 59 11.56 0.46 -15.99
N ALA A 60 11.89 1.65 -15.47
CA ALA A 60 12.77 2.58 -16.15
C ALA A 60 14.24 2.13 -16.06
N THR A 61 14.68 1.61 -14.91
CA THR A 61 16.05 1.12 -14.71
C THR A 61 16.22 -0.37 -14.96
N GLY A 62 15.13 -1.15 -14.86
CA GLY A 62 15.17 -2.62 -14.91
C GLY A 62 15.70 -3.25 -13.61
N GLU A 63 16.05 -2.45 -12.61
CA GLU A 63 16.62 -2.91 -11.36
C GLU A 63 15.55 -3.50 -10.44
N VAL A 64 15.93 -4.52 -9.68
CA VAL A 64 15.09 -5.04 -8.60
C VAL A 64 15.13 -4.03 -7.46
N VAL A 65 13.97 -3.50 -7.09
CA VAL A 65 13.84 -2.54 -5.98
C VAL A 65 13.45 -3.22 -4.66
N VAL A 66 12.65 -4.28 -4.74
CA VAL A 66 12.24 -5.05 -3.56
C VAL A 66 12.12 -6.54 -3.89
N VAL A 67 12.58 -7.39 -2.97
CA VAL A 67 12.26 -8.83 -2.96
C VAL A 67 11.57 -9.18 -1.66
N ILE A 68 10.40 -9.80 -1.77
CA ILE A 68 9.66 -10.36 -0.64
C ILE A 68 9.80 -11.88 -0.75
N GLN A 69 10.30 -12.52 0.30
CA GLN A 69 10.45 -13.96 0.33
C GLN A 69 9.74 -14.55 1.55
N ARG A 70 8.70 -15.34 1.29
CA ARG A 70 8.01 -16.16 2.28
C ARG A 70 8.64 -17.53 2.34
N ARG A 71 8.90 -18.01 3.54
CA ARG A 71 9.66 -19.25 3.75
C ARG A 71 8.89 -20.14 4.70
N THR A 72 8.79 -21.42 4.34
CA THR A 72 8.06 -22.41 5.16
C THR A 72 8.80 -22.74 6.46
N VAL A 73 10.14 -22.77 6.42
CA VAL A 73 11.00 -23.19 7.54
C VAL A 73 11.68 -22.01 8.24
N LEU A 74 12.08 -20.99 7.49
CA LEU A 74 12.78 -19.81 8.01
C LEU A 74 11.80 -18.65 8.15
N SER A 75 12.22 -17.58 8.83
CA SER A 75 11.43 -16.35 8.85
C SER A 75 11.31 -15.74 7.45
N ASP A 76 10.11 -15.25 7.13
CA ASP A 76 9.87 -14.41 5.97
C ASP A 76 10.76 -13.15 6.02
N ILE A 77 11.25 -12.73 4.87
CA ILE A 77 12.13 -11.56 4.74
C ILE A 77 11.66 -10.61 3.65
N VAL A 78 12.07 -9.35 3.79
CA VAL A 78 11.98 -8.33 2.74
C VAL A 78 13.38 -7.78 2.52
N VAL A 79 13.75 -7.68 1.26
CA VAL A 79 15.03 -7.15 0.81
C VAL A 79 14.74 -5.89 0.01
N PHE A 80 15.26 -4.76 0.48
CA PHE A 80 15.23 -3.49 -0.25
C PHE A 80 16.57 -3.29 -0.94
N SER A 81 16.52 -2.95 -2.22
CA SER A 81 17.74 -2.63 -2.97
C SER A 81 18.37 -1.34 -2.44
N ALA A 82 19.63 -1.16 -2.81
CA ALA A 82 20.42 -0.01 -2.39
C ALA A 82 19.73 1.31 -2.80
N ARG A 83 19.27 2.09 -1.82
CA ARG A 83 18.93 3.50 -2.02
C ARG A 83 20.10 4.39 -1.61
N ASP A 84 20.43 5.36 -2.46
CA ASP A 84 21.36 6.43 -2.15
C ASP A 84 22.76 5.95 -1.68
N GLY A 85 23.27 4.88 -2.30
CA GLY A 85 24.60 4.34 -2.01
C GLY A 85 24.71 3.54 -0.69
N ARG A 86 23.60 3.35 0.03
CA ARG A 86 23.54 2.36 1.12
C ARG A 86 23.33 0.99 0.48
N GLY A 87 24.11 -0.02 0.89
CA GLY A 87 23.98 -1.38 0.34
C GLY A 87 22.58 -1.98 0.54
N GLU A 88 22.37 -3.16 -0.02
CA GLU A 88 21.12 -3.92 0.14
C GLU A 88 20.74 -4.08 1.62
N VAL A 89 19.46 -3.83 1.94
CA VAL A 89 18.92 -3.95 3.30
C VAL A 89 17.96 -5.13 3.36
N THR A 90 18.35 -6.17 4.11
CA THR A 90 17.48 -7.32 4.39
C THR A 90 16.91 -7.22 5.80
N VAL A 91 15.59 -7.32 5.93
CA VAL A 91 14.86 -7.28 7.21
C VAL A 91 13.89 -8.46 7.30
N LYS A 92 13.61 -8.96 8.51
CA LYS A 92 12.54 -9.94 8.69
C LYS A 92 11.19 -9.28 8.52
N LEU A 93 10.30 -9.91 7.77
CA LEU A 93 8.99 -9.34 7.46
C LEU A 93 8.20 -9.02 8.73
N LYS A 94 8.22 -9.91 9.74
CA LYS A 94 7.54 -9.69 11.02
C LYS A 94 8.11 -8.55 11.87
N GLU A 95 9.37 -8.21 11.66
CA GLU A 95 10.06 -7.13 12.36
C GLU A 95 9.82 -5.79 11.65
N TRP A 96 9.75 -5.80 10.32
CA TRP A 96 9.50 -4.62 9.50
C TRP A 96 8.01 -4.23 9.42
N LEU A 97 7.12 -5.21 9.26
CA LEU A 97 5.68 -5.05 9.16
C LEU A 97 5.02 -5.66 10.41
N LYS A 98 5.01 -4.88 11.49
CA LYS A 98 4.61 -5.34 12.83
C LYS A 98 3.10 -5.41 12.94
N GLU A 99 2.55 -6.62 13.03
CA GLU A 99 1.12 -6.84 13.24
C GLU A 99 0.74 -6.58 14.71
N LYS A 100 -0.32 -5.79 14.93
CA LYS A 100 -0.94 -5.58 16.24
C LYS A 100 -2.44 -5.83 16.10
N THR A 101 -2.99 -6.65 16.99
CA THR A 101 -4.44 -6.80 17.11
C THR A 101 -4.93 -5.80 18.15
N LEU A 102 -5.87 -4.94 17.75
CA LEU A 102 -6.53 -3.99 18.62
C LEU A 102 -7.59 -4.70 19.48
N GLU A 103 -7.99 -4.09 20.58
CA GLU A 103 -8.99 -4.65 21.52
C GLU A 103 -10.34 -4.92 20.84
N ASN A 104 -10.65 -4.17 19.79
CA ASN A 104 -11.85 -4.34 18.98
C ASN A 104 -11.75 -5.49 17.95
N GLY A 105 -10.67 -6.27 17.98
CA GLY A 105 -10.43 -7.42 17.11
C GLY A 105 -9.89 -7.09 15.70
N TYR A 106 -9.75 -5.81 15.35
CA TYR A 106 -9.14 -5.42 14.07
C TYR A 106 -7.61 -5.51 14.15
N SER A 107 -7.00 -5.97 13.06
CA SER A 107 -5.54 -5.96 12.93
C SER A 107 -5.05 -4.67 12.29
N THR A 108 -3.96 -4.14 12.82
CA THR A 108 -3.16 -3.07 12.21
C THR A 108 -1.75 -3.57 11.96
N TRP A 109 -1.05 -2.92 11.03
CA TRP A 109 0.33 -3.25 10.72
C TRP A 109 1.18 -1.98 10.66
N THR A 110 2.17 -1.88 11.55
CA THR A 110 3.08 -0.74 11.59
C THR A 110 4.30 -0.99 10.72
N ILE A 111 4.66 -0.02 9.89
CA ILE A 111 5.95 0.06 9.19
C ILE A 111 6.76 1.23 9.75
N GLU A 112 8.04 0.99 9.97
CA GLU A 112 9.01 2.03 10.33
C GLU A 112 9.77 2.43 9.07
N THR A 113 9.81 3.72 8.77
CA THR A 113 10.50 4.29 7.61
C THR A 113 11.46 5.39 8.09
N PRO A 114 12.43 5.81 7.26
CA PRO A 114 13.34 6.91 7.62
C PRO A 114 12.64 8.22 7.96
N ILE A 115 11.41 8.43 7.46
CA ILE A 115 10.66 9.67 7.68
C ILE A 115 9.60 9.57 8.80
N GLY A 116 9.45 8.39 9.41
CA GLY A 116 8.50 8.16 10.50
C GLY A 116 7.80 6.80 10.44
N ASN A 117 6.90 6.62 11.39
CA ASN A 117 6.11 5.40 11.54
C ASN A 117 4.74 5.56 10.89
N PHE A 118 4.31 4.53 10.18
CA PHE A 118 3.02 4.50 9.53
C PHE A 118 2.27 3.22 9.86
N VAL A 119 0.95 3.32 9.94
CA VAL A 119 0.08 2.22 10.34
C VAL A 119 -0.89 1.92 9.21
N TRP A 120 -0.80 0.72 8.67
CA TRP A 120 -1.86 0.12 7.88
C TRP A 120 -3.00 -0.29 8.80
N ARG A 121 -4.20 0.16 8.49
CA ARG A 121 -5.45 -0.30 9.12
C ARG A 121 -6.39 -0.85 8.06
N THR A 122 -7.18 -1.84 8.45
CA THR A 122 -8.34 -2.24 7.66
C THR A 122 -9.40 -1.15 7.74
N ASP A 123 -9.96 -0.75 6.61
CA ASP A 123 -11.03 0.23 6.53
C ASP A 123 -12.22 -0.39 5.79
N LYS A 124 -13.45 -0.10 6.25
CA LYS A 124 -14.67 -0.68 5.66
C LYS A 124 -14.89 -0.24 4.21
N SER A 125 -14.47 0.97 3.87
CA SER A 125 -14.65 1.56 2.54
C SER A 125 -13.40 1.39 1.67
N LEU A 126 -12.21 1.53 2.28
CA LEU A 126 -10.94 1.56 1.55
C LEU A 126 -10.21 0.20 1.53
N ARG A 127 -10.71 -0.84 2.21
CA ARG A 127 -10.06 -2.14 2.45
C ARG A 127 -8.76 -2.04 3.27
N LEU A 128 -7.80 -1.25 2.81
CA LEU A 128 -6.56 -0.88 3.51
C LEU A 128 -6.30 0.62 3.36
N ALA A 129 -5.92 1.24 4.47
CA ALA A 129 -5.46 2.62 4.52
C ALA A 129 -4.18 2.72 5.36
N LEU A 130 -3.18 3.44 4.86
CA LEU A 130 -1.93 3.75 5.54
C LEU A 130 -2.03 5.18 6.09
N CYS A 131 -1.86 5.32 7.38
CA CYS A 131 -1.91 6.62 8.06
C CYS A 131 -0.60 6.85 8.83
N PRO A 132 -0.17 8.10 9.03
CA PRO A 132 0.84 8.41 10.03
C PRO A 132 0.43 7.89 11.40
N GLU A 133 1.36 7.32 12.17
CA GLU A 133 1.05 6.82 13.53
C GLU A 133 0.50 7.93 14.44
N SER A 134 0.93 9.17 14.23
CA SER A 134 0.47 10.36 14.95
C SER A 134 -0.92 10.86 14.54
N ASN A 135 -1.46 10.40 13.39
CA ASN A 135 -2.73 10.88 12.85
C ASN A 135 -3.41 9.79 12.01
N LEU A 136 -4.14 8.89 12.68
CA LEU A 136 -4.80 7.76 12.04
C LEU A 136 -6.01 8.14 11.18
N ASP A 137 -6.52 9.37 11.28
CA ASP A 137 -7.70 9.81 10.54
C ASP A 137 -7.39 10.36 9.15
N HIS A 138 -6.10 10.65 8.87
CA HIS A 138 -5.66 11.23 7.62
C HIS A 138 -4.77 10.24 6.86
N PRO A 139 -5.36 9.37 6.01
CA PRO A 139 -4.60 8.40 5.26
C PRO A 139 -3.72 9.09 4.20
N ILE A 140 -2.49 8.61 4.08
CA ILE A 140 -1.52 9.04 3.06
C ILE A 140 -1.40 8.05 1.90
N ALA A 141 -1.93 6.84 2.08
CA ALA A 141 -2.10 5.88 1.00
C ALA A 141 -3.30 4.98 1.27
N TRP A 142 -3.99 4.51 0.25
CA TRP A 142 -5.12 3.58 0.41
C TRP A 142 -5.37 2.73 -0.83
N ALA A 143 -6.01 1.59 -0.61
CA ALA A 143 -6.44 0.74 -1.71
C ALA A 143 -7.71 1.33 -2.36
N GLN A 144 -7.75 1.29 -3.68
CA GLN A 144 -8.94 1.53 -4.48
C GLN A 144 -9.37 0.21 -5.09
N LEU A 145 -10.56 -0.25 -4.74
CA LEU A 145 -11.13 -1.48 -5.28
C LEU A 145 -11.62 -1.25 -6.72
N LYS A 146 -11.52 -2.30 -7.52
CA LYS A 146 -12.09 -2.27 -8.87
C LYS A 146 -13.61 -2.12 -8.78
N THR A 147 -14.15 -1.11 -9.46
CA THR A 147 -15.57 -0.92 -9.72
C THR A 147 -15.80 -0.93 -11.24
N ASP A 148 -17.01 -0.60 -11.69
CA ASP A 148 -17.30 -0.41 -13.12
C ASP A 148 -16.61 0.84 -13.68
N THR A 149 -16.37 1.85 -12.84
CA THR A 149 -15.78 3.14 -13.21
C THR A 149 -14.31 3.25 -12.84
N ASP A 150 -13.87 2.52 -11.81
CA ASP A 150 -12.57 2.68 -11.18
C ASP A 150 -11.73 1.42 -11.30
N PRO A 151 -10.45 1.54 -11.70
CA PRO A 151 -9.56 0.40 -11.73
C PRO A 151 -9.10 0.01 -10.32
N PHE A 152 -8.59 -1.21 -10.19
CA PHE A 152 -7.87 -1.62 -8.98
C PHE A 152 -6.57 -0.81 -8.90
N ALA A 153 -6.40 -0.04 -7.82
CA ALA A 153 -5.27 0.88 -7.68
C ALA A 153 -4.82 1.03 -6.23
N LEU A 154 -3.61 1.56 -6.07
CA LEU A 154 -3.07 2.08 -4.81
C LEU A 154 -2.93 3.60 -4.96
N VAL A 155 -3.72 4.36 -4.22
CA VAL A 155 -3.69 5.82 -4.25
C VAL A 155 -2.73 6.31 -3.17
N LEU A 156 -1.88 7.27 -3.53
CA LEU A 156 -0.85 7.86 -2.67
C LEU A 156 -1.02 9.38 -2.63
N THR A 157 -0.89 9.99 -1.45
CA THR A 157 -0.79 11.45 -1.34
C THR A 157 0.61 11.93 -1.71
N ARG A 158 0.74 13.22 -2.02
CA ARG A 158 2.04 13.87 -2.24
C ARG A 158 2.92 13.76 -0.99
N GLY A 159 4.23 13.59 -1.20
CA GLY A 159 5.21 13.42 -0.12
C GLY A 159 5.51 11.96 0.21
N THR A 160 4.81 11.02 -0.44
CA THR A 160 5.07 9.58 -0.31
C THR A 160 6.20 9.09 -1.21
N GLU A 161 6.66 9.92 -2.15
CA GLU A 161 7.76 9.62 -3.08
C GLU A 161 9.00 8.99 -2.41
N PRO A 162 9.50 9.50 -1.26
CA PRO A 162 10.76 9.02 -0.68
C PRO A 162 10.73 7.59 -0.12
N PHE A 163 9.54 7.04 0.12
CA PHE A 163 9.34 5.72 0.71
C PHE A 163 8.25 4.93 -0.03
N ARG A 164 8.07 5.23 -1.32
CA ARG A 164 7.02 4.65 -2.15
C ARG A 164 7.14 3.13 -2.22
N GLU A 165 8.35 2.60 -2.37
CA GLU A 165 8.54 1.16 -2.49
C GLU A 165 8.21 0.43 -1.17
N GLU A 166 8.41 1.05 0.00
CA GLU A 166 7.96 0.51 1.29
C GLU A 166 6.43 0.43 1.34
N ILE A 167 5.72 1.47 0.86
CA ILE A 167 4.26 1.47 0.76
C ILE A 167 3.80 0.38 -0.19
N VAL A 168 4.37 0.30 -1.40
CA VAL A 168 4.00 -0.69 -2.41
C VAL A 168 4.27 -2.11 -1.90
N ALA A 169 5.45 -2.36 -1.32
CA ALA A 169 5.82 -3.67 -0.80
C ALA A 169 4.91 -4.10 0.35
N SER A 170 4.68 -3.21 1.33
CA SER A 170 3.82 -3.54 2.48
C SER A 170 2.37 -3.76 2.03
N TYR A 171 1.86 -2.95 1.11
CA TYR A 171 0.54 -3.15 0.50
C TYR A 171 0.42 -4.52 -0.17
N ILE A 172 1.41 -4.91 -1.01
CA ILE A 172 1.42 -6.22 -1.67
C ILE A 172 1.40 -7.35 -0.64
N VAL A 173 2.23 -7.28 0.41
CA VAL A 173 2.23 -8.30 1.47
C VAL A 173 0.84 -8.45 2.09
N LEU A 174 0.23 -7.32 2.49
CA LEU A 174 -1.05 -7.32 3.19
C LEU A 174 -2.19 -7.77 2.30
N GLU A 175 -2.25 -7.30 1.05
CA GLU A 175 -3.27 -7.68 0.09
C GLU A 175 -3.20 -9.17 -0.24
N GLN A 176 -1.99 -9.72 -0.41
CA GLN A 176 -1.81 -11.17 -0.54
C GLN A 176 -2.29 -11.92 0.71
N LYS A 177 -1.93 -11.46 1.92
CA LYS A 177 -2.35 -12.08 3.19
C LYS A 177 -3.87 -12.10 3.34
N MET A 178 -4.55 -11.00 3.03
CA MET A 178 -6.01 -10.90 3.08
C MET A 178 -6.68 -11.83 2.06
N ARG A 179 -6.23 -11.84 0.80
CA ARG A 179 -6.79 -12.73 -0.23
C ARG A 179 -6.60 -14.21 0.09
N MET A 180 -5.49 -14.59 0.72
CA MET A 180 -5.30 -15.96 1.19
C MET A 180 -6.28 -16.32 2.31
N LYS A 181 -6.47 -15.43 3.30
CA LYS A 181 -7.46 -15.63 4.38
C LYS A 181 -8.89 -15.77 3.82
N GLU A 182 -9.25 -14.94 2.84
CA GLU A 182 -10.54 -15.00 2.14
C GLU A 182 -10.75 -16.36 1.47
N LYS A 183 -9.75 -16.85 0.71
CA LYS A 183 -9.82 -18.18 0.06
C LYS A 183 -9.98 -19.33 1.05
N SER A 184 -9.23 -19.32 2.16
CA SER A 184 -9.34 -20.35 3.19
C SER A 184 -10.72 -20.37 3.86
N PHE A 185 -11.32 -19.20 4.07
CA PHE A 185 -12.66 -19.09 4.64
C PHE A 185 -13.74 -19.65 3.68
N TYR A 186 -13.64 -19.38 2.38
CA TYR A 186 -14.57 -19.93 1.38
C TYR A 186 -14.37 -21.44 1.15
N GLY A 187 -13.14 -21.95 1.27
CA GLY A 187 -12.84 -23.37 1.14
C GLY A 187 -13.43 -24.25 2.25
N TYR A 188 -13.68 -23.67 3.45
CA TYR A 188 -14.23 -24.38 4.61
C TYR A 188 -15.78 -24.44 4.63
N ARG A 189 -16.46 -23.74 3.71
CA ARG A 189 -17.93 -23.66 3.62
C ARG A 189 -18.52 -24.50 2.46
N ARG A 190 -17.77 -25.46 1.95
CA ARG A 190 -18.24 -26.43 0.93
C ARG A 190 -18.34 -27.82 1.52
#